data_AF-A0A6G1YVG5-F1
#
_entry.id   AF-A0A6G1YVG5-F1
#
_cell.length_a   1.000
_cell.length_b   1.000
_cell.length_c   1.000
_cell.angle_alpha   90.00
_cell.angle_beta   90.00
_cell.angle_gamma   90.00
#
_symmetry.space_group_name_H-M   'P 1'
#
loop_
_entity.id
_entity.type
_entity.pdbx_description
1 polymer ?
#
loop_
_entity_poly.entity_id
_entity_poly.type
_entity_poly.pdbx_seq_one_letter_code
_entity_poly.pdbx_strand_id
1 'polypeptide(L)'
;MSDNDTDQERSFRERYAEELRKKRQQDAHSYRENDELVEERVKVNQQERKTPGRRGEKIKQEEIDKEIVRRDKIKSKRIPEG
;
A
#
# COMPACT_ATOMS: atom_id res chain seq x y z
N MET A 1 5.06 11.50 -9.17
CA MET A 1 4.62 12.06 -7.87
C MET A 1 3.71 13.23 -8.19
N SER A 2 2.69 13.52 -7.39
CA SER A 2 1.82 14.65 -7.69
C SER A 2 2.57 15.92 -7.27
N ASP A 3 3.07 16.70 -8.23
CA ASP A 3 3.94 17.87 -7.97
C ASP A 3 3.25 19.02 -7.21
N ASN A 4 2.02 18.81 -6.73
CA ASN A 4 1.21 19.77 -5.95
C ASN A 4 0.98 19.33 -4.49
N ASP A 5 1.66 18.31 -4.00
CA ASP A 5 1.50 17.90 -2.60
C ASP A 5 2.05 18.99 -1.65
N THR A 6 1.31 19.28 -0.59
CA THR A 6 1.79 20.15 0.50
C THR A 6 2.91 19.47 1.30
N ASP A 7 3.68 20.22 2.09
CA ASP A 7 4.68 19.63 3.00
C ASP A 7 4.08 18.57 3.93
N GLN A 8 2.86 18.83 4.43
CA GLN A 8 2.14 17.90 5.29
C GLN A 8 1.77 16.62 4.53
N GLU A 9 1.37 16.72 3.26
CA GLU A 9 1.06 15.56 2.41
C GLU A 9 2.32 14.76 2.09
N ARG A 10 3.46 15.41 1.84
CA ARG A 10 4.75 14.74 1.67
C ARG A 10 5.16 13.95 2.90
N SER A 11 5.14 14.59 4.08
CA SER A 11 5.44 13.89 5.34
C SER A 11 4.47 12.75 5.63
N PHE A 12 3.19 12.92 5.29
CA PHE A 12 2.21 11.84 5.42
C PHE A 12 2.53 10.67 4.49
N ARG A 13 2.85 10.93 3.21
CA ARG A 13 3.26 9.90 2.26
C ARG A 13 4.44 9.09 2.74
N GLU A 14 5.49 9.76 3.21
CA GLU A 14 6.72 9.09 3.67
C GLU A 14 6.42 8.16 4.84
N ARG A 15 5.76 8.67 5.88
CA ARG A 15 5.37 7.86 7.05
C ARG A 15 4.46 6.72 6.66
N TYR A 16 3.47 6.97 5.81
CA TYR A 16 2.52 5.95 5.40
C TYR A 16 3.19 4.86 4.57
N ALA A 17 4.08 5.22 3.65
CA ALA A 17 4.87 4.25 2.87
C ALA A 17 5.77 3.38 3.77
N GLU A 18 6.37 3.95 4.81
CA GLU A 18 7.14 3.18 5.80
C GLU A 18 6.27 2.19 6.57
N GLU A 19 5.07 2.60 7.00
CA GLU A 19 4.11 1.71 7.66
C GLU A 19 3.65 0.57 6.73
N LEU A 20 3.38 0.87 5.45
CA LEU A 20 3.02 -0.16 4.47
C LEU A 20 4.14 -1.19 4.26
N ARG A 21 5.41 -0.77 4.31
CA ARG A 21 6.56 -1.69 4.20
C ARG A 21 6.69 -2.65 5.38
N LYS A 22 6.26 -2.23 6.57
CA LYS A 22 6.31 -3.05 7.80
C LYS A 22 5.20 -4.12 7.84
N LYS A 23 4.10 -3.90 7.12
CA LYS A 23 2.96 -4.83 7.07
C LYS A 23 3.37 -6.18 6.50
N ARG A 24 3.03 -7.25 7.22
CA ARG A 24 3.32 -8.65 6.84
C ARG A 24 2.54 -9.04 5.58
N GLN A 25 3.17 -9.83 4.71
CA GLN A 25 2.48 -10.55 3.65
C GLN A 25 2.33 -12.01 4.04
N GLN A 26 1.28 -12.66 3.52
CA GLN A 26 1.20 -14.11 3.54
C GLN A 26 2.49 -14.71 2.96
N ASP A 27 3.15 -15.56 3.75
CA ASP A 27 4.08 -16.53 3.19
C ASP A 27 3.30 -17.53 2.35
N ALA A 28 3.84 -17.91 1.18
CA ALA A 28 3.19 -18.80 0.21
C ALA A 28 2.79 -20.18 0.79
N HIS A 29 3.30 -20.52 1.98
CA HIS A 29 3.02 -21.77 2.70
C HIS A 29 1.96 -21.65 3.81
N SER A 30 1.46 -20.45 4.13
CA SER A 30 0.50 -20.22 5.21
C SER A 30 -0.89 -19.95 4.64
N TYR A 31 -1.75 -20.97 4.64
CA TYR A 31 -3.15 -20.86 4.19
C TYR A 31 -4.03 -20.01 5.13
N ARG A 32 -3.49 -19.47 6.23
CA ARG A 32 -4.25 -18.88 7.34
C ARG A 32 -3.74 -17.54 7.88
N GLU A 33 -2.67 -16.97 7.35
CA GLU A 33 -2.23 -15.65 7.84
C GLU A 33 -2.87 -14.51 7.05
N ASN A 34 -3.27 -13.47 7.77
CA ASN A 34 -3.85 -12.28 7.18
C ASN A 34 -2.78 -11.47 6.44
N ASP A 35 -2.96 -11.21 5.14
CA ASP A 35 -2.15 -10.22 4.44
C ASP A 35 -2.55 -8.82 4.94
N GLU A 36 -1.71 -8.26 5.81
CA GLU A 36 -1.96 -6.97 6.47
C GLU A 36 -2.03 -5.80 5.48
N LEU A 37 -1.44 -5.95 4.27
CA LEU A 37 -1.55 -4.96 3.20
C LEU A 37 -2.92 -5.05 2.51
N VAL A 38 -3.44 -6.27 2.30
CA VAL A 38 -4.79 -6.47 1.76
C VAL A 38 -5.84 -5.94 2.75
N GLU A 39 -5.67 -6.21 4.05
CA GLU A 39 -6.54 -5.64 5.07
C GLU A 39 -6.52 -4.11 5.08
N GLU A 40 -5.35 -3.50 4.95
CA GLU A 40 -5.21 -2.05 4.86
C GLU A 40 -5.97 -1.50 3.65
N ARG A 41 -5.82 -2.12 2.48
CA ARG A 41 -6.56 -1.73 1.27
C ARG A 41 -8.06 -1.80 1.47
N VAL A 42 -8.55 -2.85 2.12
CA VAL A 42 -9.98 -3.00 2.43
C VAL A 42 -10.44 -1.89 3.38
N LYS A 43 -9.66 -1.54 4.41
CA LYS A 43 -9.97 -0.44 5.34
C LYS A 43 -10.02 0.91 4.63
N VAL A 44 -9.04 1.22 3.79
CA VAL A 44 -9.00 2.47 3.00
C VAL A 44 -10.18 2.53 2.03
N ASN A 45 -10.49 1.44 1.32
CA ASN A 45 -11.68 1.37 0.46
C ASN A 45 -12.99 1.62 1.24
N GLN A 46 -13.13 1.04 2.42
CA GLN A 46 -14.30 1.28 3.27
C GLN A 46 -14.38 2.73 3.74
N GLN A 47 -13.24 3.34 4.07
CA GLN A 47 -13.16 4.74 4.46
C GLN A 47 -13.50 5.66 3.28
N GLU A 48 -13.01 5.37 2.08
CA GLU A 48 -13.34 6.11 0.86
C GLU A 48 -14.84 6.05 0.54
N ARG A 49 -15.50 4.91 0.77
CA ARG A 49 -16.96 4.80 0.64
C ARG A 49 -17.71 5.70 1.63
N LYS A 50 -17.16 5.94 2.83
CA LYS A 50 -17.75 6.81 3.85
C LYS A 50 -17.42 8.29 3.61
N THR A 51 -16.20 8.59 3.17
CA THR A 51 -15.69 9.95 2.95
C THR A 51 -15.00 10.06 1.59
N PRO A 52 -15.77 10.06 0.50
CA PRO A 52 -15.21 10.05 -0.84
C PRO A 52 -14.48 11.36 -1.15
N GLY A 53 -13.44 11.27 -1.97
CA GLY A 53 -12.78 12.44 -2.57
C GLY A 53 -11.81 13.22 -1.67
N ARG A 54 -11.63 12.84 -0.39
CA ARG A 54 -10.65 13.47 0.49
C ARG A 54 -9.22 13.19 0.00
N ARG A 55 -8.39 14.24 -0.05
CA ARG A 55 -7.00 14.17 -0.53
C ARG A 55 -6.17 13.12 0.21
N GLY A 56 -6.34 13.01 1.53
CA GLY A 56 -5.67 11.98 2.33
C GLY A 56 -6.03 10.54 1.93
N GLU A 57 -7.28 10.27 1.54
CA GLU A 57 -7.68 8.93 1.07
C GLU A 57 -7.07 8.61 -0.29
N LYS A 58 -7.02 9.59 -1.20
CA LYS A 58 -6.33 9.43 -2.48
C LYS A 58 -4.85 9.10 -2.29
N ILE A 59 -4.18 9.80 -1.37
CA ILE A 59 -2.78 9.54 -1.04
C ILE A 59 -2.61 8.11 -0.50
N LYS A 60 -3.48 7.66 0.41
CA LYS A 60 -3.41 6.28 0.92
C LYS A 60 -3.56 5.25 -0.18
N GLN A 61 -4.54 5.40 -1.07
CA GLN A 61 -4.73 4.49 -2.21
C GLN A 61 -3.48 4.44 -3.11
N GLU A 62 -2.93 5.61 -3.46
CA GLU A 62 -1.72 5.73 -4.27
C GLU A 62 -0.51 5.02 -3.63
N GLU A 63 -0.31 5.17 -2.32
CA GLU A 63 0.81 4.52 -1.63
C GLU A 63 0.61 3.00 -1.47
N ILE A 64 -0.62 2.53 -1.26
CA ILE A 64 -0.94 1.09 -1.24
C ILE A 64 -0.64 0.47 -2.61
N ASP A 65 -1.14 1.07 -3.69
CA ASP A 65 -0.91 0.56 -5.04
C ASP A 65 0.59 0.56 -5.39
N LYS A 66 1.34 1.58 -4.99
CA LYS A 66 2.80 1.61 -5.15
C LYS A 66 3.49 0.47 -4.40
N GLU A 67 3.11 0.19 -3.16
CA GLU A 67 3.73 -0.90 -2.39
C GLU A 67 3.36 -2.28 -2.96
N ILE A 68 2.14 -2.47 -3.46
CA ILE A 68 1.74 -3.69 -4.20
C ILE A 68 2.66 -3.89 -5.41
N VAL A 69 2.78 -2.87 -6.27
CA VAL A 69 3.64 -2.93 -7.46
C VAL A 69 5.11 -3.17 -7.10
N ARG A 70 5.61 -2.55 -6.02
CA ARG A 70 6.97 -2.78 -5.52
C ARG A 70 7.19 -4.24 -5.15
N ARG A 71 6.25 -4.83 -4.41
CA ARG A 71 6.31 -6.23 -3.97
C ARG A 71 6.17 -7.21 -5.14
N ASP A 72 5.30 -6.93 -6.10
CA ASP A 72 5.14 -7.75 -7.31
C ASP A 72 6.44 -7.78 -8.13
N LYS A 73 7.10 -6.63 -8.29
CA LYS A 73 8.43 -6.56 -8.91
C LYS A 73 9.49 -7.37 -8.16
N ILE A 74 9.45 -7.38 -6.83
CA ILE A 74 10.38 -8.17 -6.01
C ILE A 74 10.09 -9.67 -6.17
N LYS A 75 8.82 -10.09 -6.16
CA LYS A 75 8.42 -11.49 -6.38
C LYS A 75 8.82 -11.97 -7.78
N SER A 76 8.56 -11.18 -8.82
CA SER A 76 8.95 -11.49 -10.20
C SER A 76 10.46 -11.63 -10.38
N LYS A 77 11.28 -10.78 -9.74
CA LYS A 77 12.75 -10.89 -9.78
C LYS A 77 13.30 -12.13 -9.06
N ARG A 78 12.53 -12.76 -8.17
CA ARG A 78 12.94 -13.96 -7.42
C ARG A 78 12.65 -15.27 -8.17
N ILE A 79 12.01 -15.21 -9.33
CA ILE A 79 11.84 -16.35 -10.22
C ILE A 79 12.87 -16.18 -11.35
N PRO A 80 14.05 -16.85 -11.29
CA PRO A 80 14.87 -16.97 -12.48
C PRO A 80 14.08 -17.84 -13.48
N GLU A 81 13.96 -17.36 -14.72
CA GLU A 81 13.57 -18.22 -15.84
C GLU A 81 14.58 -19.38 -15.87
N GLY A 82 14.05 -20.60 -15.68
CA GLY A 82 14.83 -21.84 -15.73
C GLY A 82 15.19 -22.24 -17.15
#